data_AF-A0A4V1AW39-F1
#
_entry.id   AF-A0A4V1AW39-F1
#
_cell.length_a   1.000
_cell.length_b   1.000
_cell.length_c   1.000
_cell.angle_alpha   90.00
_cell.angle_beta   90.00
_cell.angle_gamma   90.00
#
_symmetry.space_group_name_H-M   'P 1'
#
loop_
_entity.id
_entity.type
_entity.pdbx_description
1 polymer ?
#
loop_
_entity_poly.entity_id
_entity_poly.type
_entity_poly.pdbx_seq_one_letter_code
_entity_poly.pdbx_strand_id
1 'polypeptide(L)' 'MKQFGIRITLQSSDTMRAPHLLGEDWEAYRWYRTAEERNKAFEALQQRPPYYQRADNPNLVLTKVESECLSK' A
#
# COMPACT_ATOMS: atom_id res chain seq x y z
N MET A 1 -12.01 -9.98 14.83
CA MET A 1 -11.13 -10.25 13.66
C MET A 1 -10.83 -8.94 12.93
N LYS A 2 -9.68 -8.80 12.28
CA LYS A 2 -9.42 -7.69 11.37
C LYS A 2 -9.89 -8.12 9.98
N GLN A 3 -10.87 -7.41 9.41
CA GLN A 3 -11.55 -7.81 8.16
C GLN A 3 -11.20 -6.91 6.96
N PHE A 4 -10.68 -5.72 7.23
CA PHE A 4 -10.43 -4.70 6.22
C PHE A 4 -8.93 -4.49 6.05
N GLY A 5 -8.45 -4.60 4.83
CA GLY A 5 -7.03 -4.50 4.51
C GLY A 5 -6.72 -3.45 3.46
N ILE A 6 -5.44 -3.09 3.40
CA ILE A 6 -4.83 -2.36 2.30
C ILE A 6 -3.64 -3.21 1.83
N ARG A 7 -3.66 -3.61 0.57
CA ARG A 7 -2.51 -4.17 -0.13
C ARG A 7 -1.72 -3.02 -0.74
N ILE A 8 -0.43 -3.02 -0.49
CA ILE A 8 0.53 -2.00 -0.92
C ILE A 8 1.51 -2.71 -1.84
N THR A 9 1.64 -2.23 -3.05
CA THR A 9 2.57 -2.74 -4.06
C THR A 9 3.35 -1.59 -4.67
N LEU A 10 4.44 -1.89 -5.37
CA LEU A 10 5.21 -0.90 -6.10
C LEU A 10 4.68 -0.78 -7.53
N GLN A 11 4.66 0.43 -8.08
CA GLN A 11 4.36 0.65 -9.48
C GLN A 11 5.41 -0.04 -10.35
N SER A 12 5.01 -0.54 -11.52
CA SER A 12 5.90 -1.35 -12.36
C SER A 12 7.20 -0.65 -12.77
N SER A 13 7.19 0.69 -12.85
CA SER A 13 8.35 1.52 -13.20
C SER A 13 9.20 1.97 -12.00
N ASP A 14 8.89 1.51 -10.78
CA ASP A 14 9.62 1.90 -9.57
C ASP A 14 11.00 1.24 -9.52
N THR A 15 12.04 2.03 -9.22
CA THR A 15 13.42 1.55 -9.07
C THR A 15 13.56 0.58 -7.90
N MET A 16 12.70 0.68 -6.87
CA MET A 16 12.67 -0.22 -5.73
C MET A 16 12.28 -1.67 -6.11
N ARG A 17 11.68 -1.88 -7.30
CA ARG A 17 11.40 -3.23 -7.84
C ARG A 17 12.65 -3.96 -8.30
N ALA A 18 13.82 -3.30 -8.33
CA ALA A 18 15.04 -3.95 -8.76
C ALA A 18 15.32 -5.23 -7.93
N PRO A 19 15.81 -6.33 -8.56
CA PRO A 19 15.98 -7.63 -7.90
C PRO A 19 16.88 -7.62 -6.66
N HIS A 20 17.78 -6.65 -6.56
CA HIS A 20 18.72 -6.49 -5.43
C HIS A 20 18.17 -5.58 -4.32
N LEU A 21 16.93 -5.10 -4.43
CA LEU A 21 16.26 -4.24 -3.45
C LEU A 21 15.07 -4.97 -2.83
N LEU A 22 13.84 -4.58 -3.16
CA LEU A 22 12.62 -5.23 -2.67
C LEU A 22 12.14 -6.35 -3.60
N GLY A 23 12.51 -6.28 -4.87
CA GLY A 23 12.08 -7.23 -5.90
C GLY A 23 10.72 -6.91 -6.51
N GLU A 24 10.42 -7.59 -7.61
CA GLU A 24 9.24 -7.32 -8.43
C GLU A 24 7.91 -7.72 -7.79
N ASP A 25 7.97 -8.72 -6.90
CA ASP A 25 6.82 -9.33 -6.22
C ASP A 25 6.60 -8.78 -4.81
N TRP A 26 7.27 -7.67 -4.46
CA TRP A 26 7.11 -7.08 -3.14
C TRP A 26 5.67 -6.60 -2.92
N GLU A 27 5.11 -7.03 -1.80
CA GLU A 27 3.81 -6.58 -1.32
C GLU A 27 3.80 -6.45 0.20
N ALA A 28 3.06 -5.47 0.68
CA ALA A 28 2.81 -5.27 2.10
C ALA A 28 1.32 -5.16 2.38
N TYR A 29 0.90 -5.65 3.53
CA TYR A 29 -0.50 -5.63 3.95
C TYR A 29 -0.65 -4.87 5.27
N ARG A 30 -1.65 -3.99 5.34
CA ARG A 30 -2.10 -3.37 6.59
C ARG A 30 -3.54 -3.74 6.86
N TRP A 31 -3.78 -4.35 8.03
CA TRP A 31 -5.10 -4.84 8.44
C TRP A 31 -5.69 -4.02 9.58
N TYR A 32 -6.98 -3.73 9.46
CA TYR A 32 -7.77 -2.88 10.34
C TYR A 32 -9.03 -3.60 10.81
N ARG A 33 -9.59 -3.15 11.94
CA ARG A 33 -10.80 -3.74 12.50
C ARG A 33 -12.04 -3.19 11.82
N THR A 34 -12.03 -1.92 11.44
CA THR A 34 -13.18 -1.26 10.79
C THR A 34 -12.84 -0.71 9.40
N ALA A 35 -13.90 -0.49 8.60
CA ALA A 35 -13.79 0.09 7.28
C ALA A 35 -13.29 1.55 7.34
N GLU A 36 -13.72 2.30 8.35
CA GLU A 36 -13.35 3.69 8.59
C GLU A 36 -11.86 3.82 8.92
N GLU A 37 -11.32 2.96 9.78
CA GLU A 37 -9.89 2.91 10.10
C GLU A 37 -9.05 2.68 8.84
N ARG A 38 -9.47 1.70 8.02
CA ARG A 38 -8.85 1.39 6.73
C ARG A 38 -8.92 2.56 5.76
N ASN A 39 -10.05 3.26 5.69
CA ASN A 39 -10.20 4.42 4.81
C ASN A 39 -9.33 5.59 5.24
N LYS A 40 -9.29 5.92 6.54
CA LYS A 40 -8.41 6.98 7.08
C LYS A 40 -6.94 6.67 6.80
N ALA A 41 -6.52 5.43 7.01
CA ALA A 41 -5.15 5.02 6.69
C ALA A 41 -4.87 5.05 5.19
N PHE A 42 -5.83 4.66 4.34
CA PHE A 42 -5.70 4.71 2.89
C PHE A 42 -5.53 6.14 2.38
N GLU A 43 -6.28 7.10 2.92
CA GLU A 43 -6.11 8.53 2.61
C GLU A 43 -4.76 9.05 3.10
N ALA A 44 -4.36 8.72 4.34
CA ALA A 44 -3.07 9.12 4.89
C ALA A 44 -1.89 8.58 4.06
N LEU A 45 -1.99 7.35 3.52
CA LEU A 45 -0.97 6.76 2.65
C LEU A 45 -0.93 7.38 1.25
N GLN A 46 -2.05 7.89 0.75
CA GLN A 46 -2.08 8.65 -0.51
C GLN A 46 -1.56 10.08 -0.35
N GLN A 47 -1.66 10.64 0.86
CA GLN A 47 -1.15 11.98 1.12
C GLN A 47 0.38 11.98 1.13
N ARG A 48 0.95 12.84 0.29
CA ARG A 48 2.39 13.06 0.27
C ARG A 48 2.83 13.79 1.55
N PRO A 49 3.87 13.33 2.26
CA PRO A 49 4.41 14.08 3.38
C PRO A 49 4.86 15.49 2.92
N PRO A 50 4.61 16.53 3.73
CA PRO A 50 4.83 17.92 3.33
C PRO A 50 6.31 18.25 3.07
N TYR A 51 7.23 17.45 3.59
CA TYR A 51 8.68 17.65 3.48
C TYR A 51 9.34 16.86 2.34
N TYR A 52 8.59 16.04 1.58
CA TYR A 52 9.12 15.30 0.44
C TYR A 52 9.23 16.19 -0.80
N GLN A 53 10.32 16.04 -1.58
CA GLN A 53 10.47 16.78 -2.82
C GLN A 53 9.42 16.34 -3.84
N ARG A 54 9.08 17.21 -4.78
CA ARG A 54 8.05 16.91 -5.80
C ARG A 54 8.36 15.69 -6.66
N ALA A 55 9.65 15.35 -6.81
CA ALA A 55 10.12 14.19 -7.55
C ALA A 55 10.15 12.89 -6.72
N ASP A 56 10.09 12.99 -5.39
CA ASP A 56 10.00 11.83 -4.49
C ASP A 56 8.55 11.38 -4.35
N ASN A 57 7.89 11.12 -5.48
CA ASN A 57 6.55 10.56 -5.44
C ASN A 57 6.65 9.10 -5.00
N PRO A 58 5.96 8.69 -3.91
CA PRO A 58 5.85 7.29 -3.58
C PRO A 58 5.09 6.62 -4.73
N ASN A 59 5.81 5.81 -5.51
CA ASN A 59 5.26 4.99 -6.59
C ASN A 59 4.53 3.77 -5.99
N LEU A 60 3.72 4.00 -4.96
CA LEU A 60 2.95 2.98 -4.27
C LEU A 60 1.59 2.83 -4.93
N VAL A 61 1.24 1.60 -5.29
CA VAL A 61 -0.10 1.22 -5.73
C VAL A 61 -0.83 0.63 -4.54
N LEU A 62 -1.87 1.34 -4.09
CA LEU A 62 -2.67 0.99 -2.93
C LEU A 62 -3.99 0.36 -3.38
N THR A 63 -4.31 -0.82 -2.87
CA THR A 63 -5.58 -1.51 -3.17
C THR A 63 -6.28 -1.87 -1.87
N LYS A 64 -7.56 -1.50 -1.74
CA LYS A 64 -8.38 -1.94 -0.61
C LYS A 64 -8.73 -3.41 -0.80
N VAL A 65 -8.51 -4.21 0.24
CA VAL A 65 -8.79 -5.65 0.24
C VAL A 65 -9.63 -6.03 1.47
N GLU A 66 -10.29 -7.17 1.40
CA GLU A 66 -11.09 -7.71 2.49
C GLU A 66 -10.63 -9.14 2.80
N SER A 67 -10.71 -9.54 4.08
CA SER A 67 -10.15 -10.83 4.53
C SER A 67 -10.83 -12.04 3.89
N GLU A 68 -12.12 -11.92 3.57
CA GLU A 68 -12.86 -12.99 2.89
C GLU A 68 -12.41 -13.16 1.42
N CYS A 69 -11.86 -12.10 0.82
CA CYS A 69 -11.42 -12.10 -0.58
C CYS A 69 -10.04 -12.78 -0.80
N LEU A 70 -9.24 -12.96 0.26
CA LEU A 70 -7.92 -13.63 0.19
C LEU A 70 -7.96 -15.15 0.41
N SER A 71 -9.14 -15.72 0.67
CA SER A 71 -9.31 -17.17 0.93
C SER A 71 -9.72 -17.97 -0.30
N LYS A 72 -9.65 -17.39 -1.50
CA LYS A 72 -9.88 -18.08 -2.78
C LYS A 72 -8.61 -18.07 -3.61
#